data_AF-A0A521JRB3-F1
#
_entry.id   AF-A0A521JRB3-F1
#
_cell.length_a   1.000
_cell.length_b   1.000
_cell.length_c   1.000
_cell.angle_alpha   90.00
_cell.angle_beta   90.00
_cell.angle_gamma   90.00
#
_symmetry.space_group_name_H-M   'P 1'
#
loop_
_entity.id
_entity.type
_entity.pdbx_description
1 polymer ?
#
loop_
_entity_poly.entity_id
_entity_poly.type
_entity_poly.pdbx_seq_one_letter_code
_entity_poly.pdbx_strand_id
1 'polypeptide(L)'
;MRKFLEYDFNESKKRIIISTIIFIIAVIFTATTADLNKDYPLLAKIAAICVFGLLIGGFPYGWKLARAIIRPTYNEFTDEYYYIGGVRGMVIIFPIGITLGLFVGGILFSIDILRTIIYLIINKYKNRL
;
A
#
# COMPACT_ATOMS: atom_id res chain seq x y z
N MET A 1 19.21 18.48 -8.98
CA MET A 1 19.21 17.01 -8.83
C MET A 1 19.29 16.55 -7.36
N ARG A 2 20.26 17.00 -6.54
CA ARG A 2 20.39 16.59 -5.12
C ARG A 2 19.16 16.91 -4.24
N LYS A 3 18.65 18.15 -4.29
CA LYS A 3 17.45 18.57 -3.54
C LYS A 3 16.20 17.74 -3.91
N PHE A 4 16.11 17.28 -5.16
CA PHE A 4 15.02 16.43 -5.62
C PHE A 4 15.11 15.02 -5.03
N LEU A 5 16.30 14.40 -5.06
CA LEU A 5 16.53 13.07 -4.46
C LEU A 5 16.30 13.06 -2.95
N GLU A 6 16.71 14.13 -2.27
CA GLU A 6 16.52 14.27 -0.82
C GLU A 6 15.05 14.48 -0.44
N TYR A 7 14.30 15.26 -1.23
CA TYR A 7 12.86 15.39 -1.10
C TYR A 7 12.13 14.06 -1.33
N ASP A 8 12.44 13.36 -2.43
CA ASP A 8 11.84 12.07 -2.78
C ASP A 8 12.14 11.02 -1.69
N PHE A 9 13.37 10.96 -1.18
CA PHE A 9 13.75 10.11 -0.06
C PHE A 9 12.95 10.41 1.21
N ASN A 10 12.82 11.69 1.59
CA ASN A 10 12.08 12.07 2.80
C ASN A 10 10.60 11.72 2.71
N GLU A 11 10.00 11.89 1.53
CA GLU A 11 8.62 11.50 1.28
C GLU A 11 8.41 9.98 1.28
N SER A 12 9.29 9.21 0.62
CA SER A 12 9.27 7.74 0.66
C SER A 12 9.50 7.20 2.08
N LYS A 13 10.43 7.80 2.84
CA LYS A 13 10.75 7.40 4.22
C LYS A 13 9.55 7.51 5.15
N LYS A 14 8.77 8.62 5.08
CA LYS A 14 7.55 8.78 5.90
C LYS A 14 6.56 7.65 5.64
N ARG A 15 6.36 7.28 4.38
CA ARG A 15 5.44 6.20 3.99
C ARG A 15 5.95 4.85 4.47
N ILE A 16 7.23 4.55 4.26
CA ILE A 16 7.85 3.30 4.74
C ILE A 16 7.70 3.14 6.25
N ILE A 17 7.99 4.18 7.04
CA ILE A 17 7.89 4.11 8.51
C ILE A 17 6.46 3.75 8.95
N ILE A 18 5.45 4.45 8.42
CA ILE A 18 4.04 4.19 8.76
C ILE A 18 3.66 2.76 8.39
N SER A 19 4.03 2.32 7.18
CA SER A 19 3.79 0.97 6.69
C SER A 19 4.46 -0.10 7.55
N THR A 20 5.69 0.14 8.02
CA THR A 20 6.42 -0.77 8.91
C THR A 20 5.73 -0.88 10.28
N ILE A 21 5.24 0.24 10.83
CA ILE A 21 4.50 0.21 12.12
C ILE A 21 3.23 -0.63 11.98
N ILE A 22 2.43 -0.40 10.94
CA ILE A 22 1.18 -1.15 10.71
C ILE A 22 1.50 -2.64 10.49
N PHE A 23 2.58 -2.94 9.76
CA PHE A 23 3.03 -4.30 9.55
C PHE A 23 3.43 -5.01 10.84
N ILE A 24 4.20 -4.35 11.73
CA ILE A 24 4.56 -4.90 13.03
C ILE A 24 3.30 -5.20 13.86
N ILE A 25 2.34 -4.28 13.89
CA ILE A 25 1.05 -4.48 14.57
C ILE A 25 0.31 -5.70 14.00
N ALA A 26 0.26 -5.84 12.67
CA ALA A 26 -0.39 -6.97 12.01
C ALA A 26 0.31 -8.30 12.31
N VAL A 27 1.65 -8.32 12.34
CA VAL A 27 2.44 -9.51 12.70
C VAL A 27 2.18 -9.89 14.16
N ILE A 28 2.19 -8.94 15.09
CA ILE A 28 1.90 -9.20 16.51
C ILE A 28 0.48 -9.74 16.66
N PHE A 29 -0.51 -9.09 16.04
CA PHE A 29 -1.90 -9.55 16.06
C PHE A 29 -2.03 -10.98 15.56
N THR A 30 -1.40 -11.28 14.42
CA THR A 30 -1.41 -12.64 13.83
C THR A 30 -0.71 -13.63 14.76
N ALA A 31 0.43 -13.28 15.37
CA ALA A 31 1.12 -14.15 16.32
C ALA A 31 0.30 -14.44 17.58
N THR A 32 -0.53 -13.48 18.03
CA THR A 32 -1.41 -13.66 19.20
C THR A 32 -2.71 -14.40 18.89
N THR A 33 -3.16 -14.44 17.63
CA THR A 33 -4.46 -14.98 17.23
C THR A 33 -4.37 -16.24 16.39
N ALA A 34 -3.24 -16.49 15.74
CA ALA A 34 -3.03 -17.69 14.95
C ALA A 34 -2.68 -18.87 15.86
N ASP A 35 -3.34 -20.00 15.62
CA ASP A 35 -2.95 -21.28 16.19
C ASP A 35 -1.60 -21.70 15.56
N LEU A 36 -0.51 -21.36 16.25
CA LEU A 36 0.88 -21.52 15.80
C LEU A 36 1.28 -22.99 15.60
N ASN A 37 0.42 -23.94 15.98
CA ASN A 37 0.62 -25.38 15.86
C ASN A 37 0.46 -25.96 14.44
N LYS A 38 0.09 -25.15 13.44
CA LYS A 38 0.08 -25.63 12.05
C LYS A 38 1.50 -25.62 11.46
N ASP A 39 1.98 -26.81 11.10
CA ASP A 39 3.24 -27.06 10.37
C ASP A 39 3.18 -26.56 8.92
N TYR A 40 2.97 -25.26 8.72
CA TYR A 40 3.23 -24.65 7.42
C TYR A 40 4.74 -24.55 7.19
N PRO A 41 5.23 -24.84 5.97
CA PRO A 41 6.63 -24.67 5.61
C PRO A 41 7.10 -23.23 5.91
N LEU A 42 8.29 -23.10 6.48
CA LEU A 42 8.88 -21.79 6.85
C LEU A 42 8.87 -20.79 5.68
N LEU A 43 9.15 -21.28 4.47
CA LEU A 43 9.13 -20.47 3.24
C LEU A 43 7.75 -19.87 2.95
N ALA A 44 6.68 -20.63 3.16
CA ALA A 44 5.31 -20.15 2.96
C ALA A 44 4.93 -19.10 4.01
N LYS A 45 5.39 -19.26 5.26
CA LYS A 45 5.22 -18.27 6.33
C LYS A 45 5.92 -16.95 5.97
N ILE A 46 7.18 -17.02 5.50
CA ILE A 46 7.96 -15.84 5.09
C ILE A 46 7.34 -15.14 3.88
N ALA A 47 6.92 -15.90 2.86
CA ALA A 47 6.27 -15.35 1.67
C ALA A 47 4.95 -14.65 2.03
N ALA A 48 4.13 -15.27 2.88
CA ALA A 48 2.89 -14.65 3.37
C ALA A 48 3.17 -13.34 4.11
N ILE A 49 4.14 -13.34 5.02
CA ILE A 49 4.58 -12.13 5.75
C ILE A 49 5.02 -11.03 4.78
N CYS A 50 5.79 -11.36 3.74
CA CYS A 50 6.21 -10.38 2.73
C CYS A 50 5.02 -9.81 1.96
N VAL A 51 4.09 -10.66 1.52
CA VAL A 51 2.87 -10.24 0.80
C VAL A 51 1.99 -9.35 1.69
N PHE A 52 1.80 -9.73 2.95
CA PHE A 52 1.08 -8.89 3.92
C PHE A 52 1.75 -7.54 4.12
N GLY A 53 3.07 -7.50 4.25
CA GLY A 53 3.85 -6.27 4.36
C GLY A 53 3.67 -5.35 3.13
N LEU A 54 3.66 -5.92 1.93
CA LEU A 54 3.41 -5.18 0.69
C LEU A 54 1.98 -4.65 0.60
N LEU A 55 0.98 -5.46 0.99
CA LEU A 55 -0.44 -5.05 0.99
C LEU A 55 -0.68 -3.92 1.99
N ILE A 56 -0.13 -4.04 3.20
CA ILE A 56 -0.20 -3.01 4.24
C ILE A 56 0.53 -1.75 3.79
N GLY A 57 1.74 -1.90 3.25
CA GLY A 57 2.52 -0.76 2.80
C GLY A 57 1.95 -0.05 1.58
N GLY A 58 1.24 -0.80 0.74
CA GLY A 58 0.46 -0.31 -0.37
C GLY A 58 -0.88 0.32 0.00
N PHE A 59 -1.37 0.10 1.23
CA PHE A 59 -2.70 0.56 1.66
C PHE A 59 -2.93 2.06 1.45
N PRO A 60 -2.01 2.99 1.79
CA PRO A 60 -2.23 4.42 1.60
C PRO A 60 -2.42 4.81 0.13
N TYR A 61 -1.73 4.11 -0.77
CA TYR A 61 -1.85 4.28 -2.22
C TYR A 61 -3.15 3.68 -2.73
N GLY A 62 -3.46 2.46 -2.29
CA GLY A 62 -4.68 1.78 -2.67
C GLY A 62 -5.93 2.49 -2.22
N TRP A 63 -5.91 3.07 -1.03
CA TRP A 63 -7.00 3.87 -0.49
C TRP A 63 -7.27 5.13 -1.30
N LYS A 64 -6.23 5.78 -1.85
CA LYS A 64 -6.40 6.93 -2.75
C LYS A 64 -7.04 6.50 -4.08
N LEU A 65 -6.60 5.38 -4.64
CA LEU A 65 -7.14 4.86 -5.89
C LEU A 65 -8.59 4.38 -5.73
N ALA A 66 -8.88 3.62 -4.68
CA ALA A 66 -10.23 3.15 -4.36
C ALA A 66 -11.20 4.33 -4.21
N ARG A 67 -10.81 5.39 -3.48
CA ARG A 67 -11.61 6.62 -3.37
C ARG A 67 -11.81 7.35 -4.68
N ALA A 68 -10.88 7.24 -5.64
CA ALA A 68 -11.04 7.84 -6.96
C ALA A 68 -12.03 7.04 -7.82
N ILE A 69 -11.99 5.72 -7.75
CA ILE A 69 -12.88 4.81 -8.49
C ILE A 69 -14.31 4.91 -7.96
N ILE A 70 -14.49 5.08 -6.66
CA ILE A 70 -15.80 5.10 -5.98
C ILE A 70 -16.31 6.55 -5.88
N ARG A 71 -15.98 7.43 -6.82
CA ARG A 71 -16.53 8.80 -6.81
C ARG A 71 -17.95 8.81 -7.36
N PRO A 72 -18.91 9.44 -6.66
CA PRO A 72 -20.25 9.63 -7.20
C PRO A 72 -20.18 10.57 -8.41
N THR A 73 -21.03 10.31 -9.39
CA THR A 73 -21.20 11.15 -10.60
C THR A 73 -22.37 12.10 -10.35
N TYR A 74 -22.24 13.34 -10.80
CA TYR A 74 -23.32 14.32 -10.70
C TYR A 74 -24.24 14.22 -11.91
N ASN A 75 -25.56 14.20 -11.67
CA ASN A 75 -26.57 14.25 -12.72
C ASN A 75 -27.13 15.67 -12.85
N GLU A 76 -26.90 16.32 -13.99
CA GLU A 76 -27.44 17.66 -14.27
C GLU A 76 -28.98 17.65 -14.43
N PHE A 77 -29.58 16.51 -14.79
CA PHE A 77 -31.02 16.41 -15.02
C PHE A 77 -31.85 16.17 -13.75
N THR A 78 -31.26 15.57 -12.71
CA THR A 78 -31.95 15.28 -11.44
C THR A 78 -31.37 16.06 -10.26
N ASP A 79 -30.33 16.87 -10.48
CA ASP A 79 -29.59 17.62 -9.45
C ASP A 79 -29.09 16.75 -8.27
N GLU A 80 -28.73 15.51 -8.59
CA GLU A 80 -28.35 14.49 -7.59
C GLU A 80 -27.03 13.82 -7.91
N TYR A 81 -26.30 13.45 -6.85
CA TYR A 81 -25.12 12.60 -6.94
C TYR A 81 -25.52 11.13 -6.87
N TYR A 82 -25.13 10.37 -7.88
CA TYR A 82 -25.43 8.95 -7.96
C TYR A 82 -24.17 8.13 -8.23
N TYR A 83 -24.18 6.90 -7.71
CA TYR A 83 -23.16 5.91 -8.05
C TYR A 83 -23.59 5.16 -9.30
N ILE A 84 -22.63 4.90 -10.19
CA ILE A 84 -22.87 4.11 -11.40
C ILE A 84 -23.40 2.73 -10.97
N GLY A 85 -24.62 2.38 -11.39
CA GLY A 85 -25.30 1.15 -11.00
C GLY A 85 -26.03 1.17 -9.64
N GLY A 86 -26.15 2.33 -8.99
CA GLY A 86 -26.84 2.49 -7.71
C GLY A 86 -26.21 1.69 -6.56
N VAL A 87 -27.00 1.37 -5.53
CA VAL A 87 -26.54 0.58 -4.37
C VAL A 87 -25.96 -0.78 -4.78
N ARG A 88 -26.58 -1.44 -5.77
CA ARG A 88 -26.12 -2.75 -6.26
C ARG A 88 -24.79 -2.66 -7.01
N GLY A 89 -24.60 -1.63 -7.83
CA GLY A 89 -23.33 -1.35 -8.49
C GLY A 89 -22.21 -1.05 -7.49
N MET A 90 -22.52 -0.31 -6.42
CA MET A 90 -21.56 0.04 -5.37
C MET A 90 -21.03 -1.20 -4.62
N VAL A 91 -21.87 -2.19 -4.37
CA VAL A 91 -21.46 -3.47 -3.71
C VAL A 91 -20.43 -4.24 -4.55
N ILE A 92 -20.42 -4.07 -5.88
CA ILE A 92 -19.45 -4.73 -6.78
C ILE A 92 -18.22 -3.85 -7.00
N ILE A 93 -18.42 -2.56 -7.23
CA ILE A 93 -17.35 -1.59 -7.54
C ILE A 93 -16.44 -1.38 -6.32
N PHE A 94 -17.00 -1.41 -5.10
CA PHE A 94 -16.24 -1.15 -3.88
C PHE A 94 -15.15 -2.22 -3.61
N PRO A 95 -15.46 -3.54 -3.60
CA PRO A 95 -14.43 -4.58 -3.50
C PRO A 95 -13.39 -4.51 -4.61
N ILE A 96 -13.83 -4.30 -5.87
CA ILE A 96 -12.92 -4.20 -7.02
C ILE A 96 -11.95 -3.02 -6.86
N GLY A 97 -12.48 -1.86 -6.46
CA GLY A 97 -11.68 -0.66 -6.20
C GLY A 97 -10.66 -0.87 -5.08
N ILE A 98 -11.04 -1.58 -4.02
CA ILE A 98 -10.12 -1.95 -2.94
C ILE A 98 -9.05 -2.92 -3.44
N THR A 99 -9.42 -3.99 -4.13
CA THR A 99 -8.47 -4.99 -4.64
C THR A 99 -7.48 -4.37 -5.61
N LEU A 100 -7.95 -3.62 -6.61
CA LEU A 100 -7.08 -2.90 -7.54
C LEU A 100 -6.21 -1.87 -6.82
N GLY A 101 -6.79 -1.15 -5.85
CA GLY A 101 -6.06 -0.24 -4.99
C GLY A 101 -4.91 -0.93 -4.28
N LEU A 102 -5.15 -2.05 -3.62
CA LEU A 102 -4.12 -2.80 -2.89
C LEU A 102 -3.02 -3.33 -3.81
N PHE A 103 -3.37 -3.82 -5.00
CA PHE A 103 -2.39 -4.28 -5.99
C PHE A 103 -1.48 -3.14 -6.47
N VAL A 104 -2.08 -2.04 -6.96
CA VAL A 104 -1.33 -0.87 -7.42
C VAL A 104 -0.52 -0.26 -6.28
N GLY A 105 -1.11 -0.23 -5.09
CA GLY A 105 -0.45 0.27 -3.90
C GLY A 105 0.78 -0.53 -3.52
N GLY A 106 0.71 -1.87 -3.57
CA GLY A 106 1.86 -2.75 -3.31
C GLY A 106 3.00 -2.52 -4.30
N ILE A 107 2.69 -2.28 -5.57
CA ILE A 107 3.67 -1.92 -6.60
C ILE A 107 4.34 -0.58 -6.27
N LEU A 108 3.54 0.46 -5.99
CA LEU A 108 4.06 1.80 -5.66
C LEU A 108 4.92 1.78 -4.39
N PHE A 109 4.53 0.98 -3.40
CA PHE A 109 5.30 0.78 -2.18
C PHE A 109 6.63 0.07 -2.44
N SER A 110 6.65 -0.93 -3.32
CA SER A 110 7.88 -1.60 -3.75
C SER A 110 8.84 -0.63 -4.43
N ILE A 111 8.31 0.30 -5.24
CA ILE A 111 9.08 1.36 -5.88
C ILE A 111 9.68 2.32 -4.83
N ASP A 112 8.91 2.70 -3.80
CA ASP A 112 9.43 3.54 -2.69
C ASP A 112 10.60 2.87 -1.96
N ILE A 113 10.50 1.56 -1.69
CA ILE A 113 11.59 0.78 -1.09
C ILE A 113 12.83 0.82 -2.00
N LEU A 114 12.65 0.55 -3.29
CA LEU A 114 13.75 0.55 -4.26
C LEU A 114 14.42 1.93 -4.35
N ARG A 115 13.64 3.02 -4.43
CA ARG A 115 14.14 4.40 -4.43
C ARG A 115 14.95 4.71 -3.19
N THR A 116 14.47 4.28 -2.03
CA THR A 116 15.16 4.46 -0.74
C THR A 116 16.51 3.73 -0.72
N ILE A 117 16.56 2.48 -1.21
CA ILE A 117 17.79 1.69 -1.32
C ILE A 117 18.79 2.38 -2.27
N ILE A 118 18.34 2.80 -3.45
CA ILE A 118 19.19 3.48 -4.44
C ILE A 118 19.80 4.76 -3.84
N TYR A 119 18.99 5.57 -3.15
CA TYR A 119 19.47 6.79 -2.50
C TYR A 119 20.56 6.48 -1.45
N LEU A 120 20.35 5.47 -0.61
CA LEU A 120 21.32 5.06 0.41
C LEU A 120 22.64 4.58 -0.21
N ILE A 121 22.58 3.82 -1.30
CA ILE A 121 23.75 3.36 -2.03
C ILE A 121 24.52 4.56 -2.58
N ILE A 122 23.86 5.46 -3.33
CA ILE A 122 24.50 6.64 -3.93
C ILE A 122 25.14 7.53 -2.86
N ASN A 123 24.44 7.78 -1.76
CA ASN A 123 24.96 8.61 -0.66
C ASN A 123 26.19 7.97 0.01
N LYS A 124 26.18 6.64 0.19
CA LYS A 124 27.30 5.89 0.77
C LYS A 124 28.54 5.88 -0.12
N TYR A 125 28.38 5.71 -1.43
CA TYR A 125 29.49 5.78 -2.39
C TYR A 125 30.13 7.17 -2.43
N LYS A 126 29.31 8.21 -2.32
CA LYS A 126 29.80 9.59 -2.34
C LYS A 126 30.53 10.01 -1.07
N ASN A 127 30.14 9.51 0.11
CA ASN A 127 30.87 9.76 1.36
C ASN A 127 32.21 9.01 1.47
N ARG A 128 32.56 8.16 0.49
CA ARG A 128 33.85 7.46 0.41
C ARG A 128 34.83 8.09 -0.58
N LEU A 129 34.40 9.11 -1.32
CA LEU A 129 35.23 9.96 -2.20
C LEU A 129 35.52 11.27 -1.48
#